data_AF-E4ZHY7-F1
#
_entry.id   AF-E4ZHY7-F1
#
_cell.length_a   1.000
_cell.length_b   1.000
_cell.length_c   1.000
_cell.angle_alpha   90.00
_cell.angle_beta   90.00
_cell.angle_gamma   90.00
#
_symmetry.space_group_name_H-M   'P 1'
#
loop_
_entity.id
_entity.type
_entity.pdbx_description
1 polymer ?
#
loop_
_entity_poly.entity_id
_entity_poly.type
_entity_poly.pdbx_seq_one_letter_code
_entity_poly.pdbx_strand_id
1 'polypeptide(L)'
;MSANEIPQGDAVDNDYQSRSGQQQYGIPVQKDEAPIEDTEYDNGGDSDEQLARDEKDAIDETNILNERTRGATKEKGTYTEPGDEEGLGGNDGTSSGRQ
;
A
#
# COMPACT_ATOMS: atom_id res chain seq x y z
N MET A 1 -43.07 -31.45 5.80
CA MET A 1 -41.90 -30.59 5.62
C MET A 1 -40.72 -31.52 5.39
N SER A 2 -40.43 -31.88 4.13
CA SER A 2 -39.25 -32.67 3.82
C SER A 2 -38.05 -31.74 3.90
N ALA A 3 -37.15 -31.98 4.84
CA ALA A 3 -35.88 -31.29 4.88
C ALA A 3 -35.12 -31.66 3.60
N ASN A 4 -34.80 -30.67 2.78
CA ASN A 4 -33.85 -30.85 1.68
C ASN A 4 -32.50 -31.16 2.31
N GLU A 5 -32.15 -32.44 2.32
CA GLU A 5 -30.85 -32.95 2.70
C GLU A 5 -29.83 -32.41 1.68
N ILE A 6 -29.10 -31.38 2.06
CA ILE A 6 -28.01 -30.84 1.25
C ILE A 6 -26.99 -31.96 1.13
N PRO A 7 -26.52 -32.33 -0.07
CA PRO A 7 -25.45 -33.30 -0.21
C PRO A 7 -24.25 -32.78 0.60
N GLN A 8 -23.89 -33.48 1.68
CA GLN A 8 -22.63 -33.25 2.34
C GLN A 8 -21.56 -33.80 1.40
N GLY A 9 -21.01 -32.93 0.55
CA GLY A 9 -19.82 -33.28 -0.22
C GLY A 9 -18.67 -33.59 0.74
N ASP A 10 -17.82 -34.54 0.37
CA ASP A 10 -16.58 -34.77 1.08
C ASP A 10 -15.75 -33.48 1.03
N ALA A 11 -15.34 -32.96 2.20
CA ALA A 11 -14.59 -31.72 2.31
C ALA A 11 -13.12 -31.83 1.86
N VAL A 12 -12.71 -33.03 1.45
CA VAL A 12 -11.38 -33.41 1.01
C VAL A 12 -11.52 -34.07 -0.36
N ASP A 13 -10.77 -33.59 -1.33
CA ASP A 13 -10.67 -34.15 -2.67
C ASP A 13 -9.21 -34.34 -3.07
N ASN A 14 -8.77 -35.60 -3.06
CA ASN A 14 -7.43 -36.00 -3.46
C ASN A 14 -7.40 -36.71 -4.83
N ASP A 15 -8.49 -36.67 -5.61
CA ASP A 15 -8.58 -37.37 -6.89
C ASP A 15 -7.61 -36.80 -7.94
N TYR A 16 -7.27 -35.53 -7.79
CA TYR A 16 -6.33 -34.82 -8.66
C TYR A 16 -4.89 -34.75 -8.10
N GLN A 17 -4.62 -35.36 -6.94
CA GLN A 17 -3.27 -35.37 -6.37
C GLN A 17 -2.25 -36.05 -7.31
N SER A 18 -1.00 -35.57 -7.27
CA SER A 18 0.06 -36.15 -8.10
C SER A 18 0.38 -37.58 -7.67
N ARG A 19 0.47 -38.50 -8.64
CA ARG A 19 0.77 -39.91 -8.39
C ARG A 19 2.22 -40.12 -7.95
N SER A 20 2.49 -41.25 -7.31
CA SER A 20 3.84 -41.67 -6.93
C SER A 20 4.77 -41.67 -8.16
N GLY A 21 5.83 -40.86 -8.12
CA GLY A 21 6.78 -40.70 -9.22
C GLY A 21 6.53 -39.49 -10.13
N GLN A 22 5.34 -38.87 -10.10
CA GLN A 22 5.07 -37.58 -10.75
C GLN A 22 5.37 -36.38 -9.84
N GLN A 23 5.37 -36.60 -8.52
CA GLN A 23 5.73 -35.63 -7.48
C GLN A 23 7.06 -34.89 -7.75
N GLN A 24 8.00 -35.54 -8.45
CA GLN A 24 9.35 -35.05 -8.71
C GLN A 24 9.51 -34.35 -10.07
N TYR A 25 8.44 -34.24 -10.87
CA TYR A 25 8.48 -33.68 -12.22
C TYR A 25 7.44 -32.57 -12.41
N GLY A 26 7.89 -31.35 -12.67
CA GLY A 26 7.01 -30.18 -12.87
C GLY A 26 6.52 -29.58 -11.55
N ILE A 27 5.34 -28.96 -11.57
CA ILE A 27 4.67 -28.42 -10.37
C ILE A 27 3.65 -29.47 -9.91
N PRO A 28 3.92 -30.22 -8.83
CA PRO A 28 3.02 -31.27 -8.36
C PRO A 28 1.78 -30.68 -7.69
N VAL A 29 0.63 -31.26 -7.99
CA VAL A 29 -0.60 -31.05 -7.21
C VAL A 29 -0.48 -31.82 -5.90
N GLN A 30 -0.51 -31.08 -4.79
CA GLN A 30 -0.45 -31.61 -3.43
C GLN A 30 -1.80 -32.16 -2.98
N LYS A 31 -1.78 -32.94 -1.89
CA LYS A 31 -3.00 -33.38 -1.21
C LYS A 31 -3.65 -32.23 -0.46
N ASP A 32 -4.95 -32.29 -0.25
CA ASP A 32 -5.67 -31.31 0.55
C ASP A 32 -5.17 -31.27 2.00
N GLU A 33 -4.80 -32.41 2.58
CA GLU A 33 -4.28 -32.48 3.95
C GLU A 33 -2.76 -32.37 4.02
N ALA A 34 -2.10 -32.04 2.91
CA ALA A 34 -0.65 -31.81 2.94
C ALA A 34 -0.36 -30.62 3.87
N PRO A 35 0.63 -30.76 4.78
CA PRO A 35 1.06 -29.63 5.60
C PRO A 35 1.47 -28.47 4.70
N ILE A 36 0.95 -27.29 4.99
CA ILE A 36 1.46 -26.05 4.42
C ILE A 36 2.70 -25.60 5.19
N GLU A 37 3.59 -24.90 4.50
CA GLU A 37 4.76 -24.31 5.14
C GLU A 37 4.31 -23.19 6.08
N ASP A 38 4.93 -23.12 7.26
CA ASP A 38 4.71 -22.03 8.20
C ASP A 38 5.17 -20.71 7.56
N THR A 39 4.28 -19.74 7.56
CA THR A 39 4.49 -18.35 7.20
C THR A 39 4.83 -17.52 8.43
N GLU A 40 5.34 -16.31 8.21
CA GLU A 40 5.51 -15.29 9.26
C GLU A 40 4.20 -14.92 9.98
N TYR A 41 3.04 -15.32 9.43
CA TYR A 41 1.72 -15.06 9.99
C TYR A 41 1.18 -16.22 10.84
N ASP A 42 1.71 -17.43 10.71
CA ASP A 42 1.16 -18.63 11.39
C ASP A 42 1.41 -18.65 12.90
N ASN A 43 2.34 -17.83 13.41
CA ASN A 43 2.64 -17.68 14.84
C ASN A 43 2.27 -16.28 15.35
N GLY A 44 1.01 -15.91 15.21
CA GLY A 44 0.49 -14.63 15.74
C GLY A 44 0.62 -13.47 14.77
N GLY A 45 0.56 -13.73 13.47
CA GLY A 45 0.35 -12.71 12.44
C GLY A 45 -0.89 -11.87 12.70
N ASP A 46 -1.97 -12.51 13.15
CA ASP A 46 -3.22 -11.87 13.58
C ASP A 46 -3.21 -11.47 15.07
N SER A 47 -2.08 -10.97 15.58
CA SER A 47 -1.98 -10.49 16.97
C SER A 47 -1.98 -8.97 17.06
N ASP A 48 -2.52 -8.44 18.16
CA ASP A 48 -2.45 -7.02 18.50
C ASP A 48 -1.01 -6.51 18.55
N GLU A 49 -0.05 -7.38 18.86
CA GLU A 49 1.37 -7.04 18.89
C GLU A 49 1.94 -6.78 17.50
N GLN A 50 1.52 -7.54 16.47
CA GLN A 50 1.91 -7.28 15.09
C GLN A 50 1.29 -5.99 14.58
N LEU A 51 -0.01 -5.77 14.83
CA LEU A 51 -0.69 -4.53 14.47
C LEU A 51 0.04 -3.29 15.03
N ALA A 52 0.48 -3.34 16.28
CA ALA A 52 1.20 -2.24 16.91
C ALA A 52 2.60 -1.98 16.32
N ARG A 53 3.26 -3.00 15.77
CA ARG A 53 4.54 -2.85 15.05
C ARG A 53 4.30 -2.26 13.66
N ASP A 54 3.33 -2.80 12.94
CA ASP A 54 2.95 -2.33 11.61
C ASP A 54 2.54 -0.85 11.65
N GLU A 55 1.76 -0.44 12.64
CA GLU A 55 1.38 0.97 12.83
C GLU A 55 2.58 1.89 13.06
N LYS A 56 3.59 1.43 13.82
CA LYS A 56 4.81 2.21 14.07
C LYS A 56 5.70 2.32 12.84
N ASP A 57 5.84 1.24 12.08
CA ASP A 57 6.68 1.23 10.89
C ASP A 57 6.02 1.99 9.73
N ALA A 58 4.69 2.01 9.67
CA ALA A 58 3.93 2.72 8.65
C ALA A 58 3.86 4.24 8.87
N ILE A 59 4.00 4.73 10.11
CA ILE A 59 3.81 6.14 10.46
C ILE A 59 5.13 6.75 10.95
N ASP A 60 5.75 7.58 10.12
CA ASP A 60 6.84 8.45 10.56
C ASP A 60 6.28 9.68 11.29
N GLU A 61 6.23 9.58 12.63
CA GLU A 61 5.77 10.64 13.51
C GLU A 61 6.58 11.95 13.37
N THR A 62 7.83 11.90 12.87
CA THR A 62 8.66 13.10 12.72
C THR A 62 8.17 14.03 11.61
N ASN A 63 7.41 13.48 10.65
CA ASN A 63 6.80 14.23 9.55
C ASN A 63 5.37 14.71 9.88
N ILE A 64 4.82 14.35 11.05
CA ILE A 64 3.48 14.76 11.46
C ILE A 64 3.53 16.12 12.14
N LEU A 65 2.80 17.07 11.58
CA LEU A 65 2.59 18.38 12.20
C LEU A 65 1.57 18.24 13.34
N ASN A 66 1.96 18.62 14.56
CA ASN A 66 1.10 18.60 15.74
C ASN A 66 -0.06 19.63 15.70
N GLU A 67 -0.04 20.54 14.73
CA GLU A 67 -1.03 21.60 14.59
C GLU A 67 -1.50 21.79 13.15
N ARG A 68 -2.66 22.42 12.99
CA ARG A 68 -3.21 22.70 11.66
C ARG A 68 -2.40 23.82 11.00
N THR A 69 -1.95 23.61 9.77
CA THR A 69 -1.33 24.65 8.91
C THR A 69 -2.30 25.76 8.47
N ARG A 70 -3.50 25.85 9.05
CA ARG A 70 -4.56 26.79 8.67
C ARG A 70 -4.17 28.27 8.91
N GLY A 71 -3.07 28.53 9.61
CA GLY A 71 -2.44 29.84 9.77
C GLY A 71 -1.14 30.04 8.96
N ALA A 72 -0.63 29.02 8.29
CA ALA A 72 0.57 29.11 7.44
C ALA A 72 0.27 29.75 6.07
N THR A 73 -0.80 30.56 5.98
CA THR A 73 -1.02 31.38 4.80
C THR A 73 -0.02 32.52 4.82
N LYS A 74 0.50 32.87 3.66
CA LYS A 74 1.31 34.07 3.52
C LYS A 74 0.50 35.30 3.93
N GLU A 75 1.16 36.27 4.55
CA GLU A 75 0.51 37.52 4.96
C GLU A 75 -0.16 38.21 3.77
N LYS A 76 -1.25 38.94 4.03
CA LYS A 76 -1.95 39.68 2.99
C LYS A 76 -0.97 40.64 2.29
N GLY A 77 -0.86 40.51 0.97
CA GLY A 77 0.07 41.30 0.16
C GLY A 77 1.41 40.61 -0.13
N THR A 78 1.63 39.37 0.31
CA THR A 78 2.84 38.61 -0.07
C THR A 78 2.89 38.29 -1.57
N TYR A 79 1.73 38.11 -2.19
CA TYR A 79 1.59 37.96 -3.64
C TYR A 79 0.94 39.23 -4.16
N THR A 80 1.74 40.11 -4.74
CA THR A 80 1.31 41.29 -5.48
C THR A 80 1.62 41.07 -6.95
N GLU A 81 0.68 41.45 -7.82
CA GLU A 81 0.93 41.47 -9.25
C GLU A 81 2.03 42.49 -9.53
N PRO A 82 3.06 42.12 -10.32
CA PRO A 82 4.07 43.08 -10.74
C PRO A 82 3.41 44.20 -11.54
N GLY A 83 3.80 45.44 -11.30
CA GLY A 83 3.33 46.59 -12.08
C GLY A 83 3.75 46.50 -13.55
N ASP A 84 3.12 47.29 -14.41
CA ASP A 84 3.38 47.29 -15.87
C ASP A 84 4.86 47.51 -16.24
N GLU A 85 5.64 48.14 -15.35
CA GLU A 85 7.08 48.42 -15.52
C GLU A 85 7.97 47.49 -14.69
N GLU A 86 7.40 46.66 -13.82
CA GLU A 86 8.15 45.81 -12.90
C GLU A 86 8.61 44.53 -13.60
N GLY A 87 9.93 44.36 -13.72
CA GLY A 87 10.54 43.23 -14.43
C GLY A 87 10.76 43.47 -15.93
N LEU A 88 10.34 44.62 -16.46
CA LEU A 88 10.75 45.06 -17.78
C LEU A 88 12.16 45.67 -17.73
N GLY A 89 12.97 45.39 -18.76
CA GLY A 89 14.25 46.09 -18.97
C GLY A 89 14.04 47.58 -19.29
N GLY A 90 15.12 48.36 -19.30
CA GLY A 90 15.06 49.76 -19.71
C GLY A 90 14.47 49.92 -21.12
N ASN A 91 13.83 51.06 -21.40
CA ASN A 91 13.26 51.37 -22.73
C ASN A 91 14.34 51.72 -23.78
N ASP A 92 15.58 51.25 -23.58
CA ASP A 92 16.74 51.51 -24.43
C ASP A 92 16.85 50.52 -25.62
N GLY A 93 15.83 49.67 -25.80
CA GLY A 93 15.78 48.67 -26.86
C GLY A 93 16.59 47.41 -26.56
N THR A 94 17.08 47.23 -25.33
CA THR A 94 17.79 46.01 -24.91
C THR A 94 16.90 45.09 -24.08
N SER A 95 16.83 43.81 -24.45
CA SER A 95 16.09 42.80 -23.69
C SER A 95 16.86 42.41 -22.42
N SER A 96 16.20 42.43 -21.26
CA SER A 96 16.77 42.09 -19.95
C SER A 96 16.92 40.57 -19.76
N GLY A 97 17.78 39.93 -20.55
CA GLY A 97 18.21 38.55 -20.32
C GLY A 97 19.44 38.54 -19.40
N ARG A 98 19.33 37.94 -18.21
CA ARG A 98 20.52 37.55 -17.44
C ARG A 98 21.12 36.31 -18.12
N GLN A 99 22.37 36.41 -18.58
CA GLN A 99 23.15 35.25 -19.00
C GLN A 99 23.60 34.43 -17.79
#